data_AF-A0A2E8LI72-F1
#
_entry.id   AF-A0A2E8LI72-F1
#
_cell.length_a   1.000
_cell.length_b   1.000
_cell.length_c   1.000
_cell.angle_alpha   90.00
_cell.angle_beta   90.00
_cell.angle_gamma   90.00
#
_symmetry.space_group_name_H-M   'P 1'
#
loop_
_entity.id
_entity.type
_entity.pdbx_description
1 polymer ?
#
loop_
_entity_poly.entity_id
_entity_poly.type
_entity_poly.pdbx_seq_one_letter_code
_entity_poly.pdbx_strand_id
1 'polypeptide(L)'
;MLVPAGATLEIPVTCLEQGRWGSRREFSSGEVMAPRRVRRTKQDAVAARLATVGGRAAERHSDQGAVWHSVDLELDRMGVSSPSRAMADGDAYLERDTRRSAAVADLVGKGPLPGQCGVVVAHGRRIVAADLFATPDLLRPHWPALVRSHLLERPTSDGHHSAGRALRFIGRLAGATSERREGLGHGIEHHVRTDRIVGQALVLPTACIHAAAFAR
;
A
#
# COMPACT_ATOMS: atom_id res chain seq x y z
N MET A 1 9.09 -7.62 4.78
CA MET A 1 10.52 -7.80 5.05
C MET A 1 11.03 -6.94 6.21
N LEU A 2 11.88 -7.53 7.05
CA LEU A 2 12.72 -6.86 8.06
C LEU A 2 14.18 -7.24 7.78
N VAL A 3 15.05 -6.25 7.56
CA VAL A 3 16.48 -6.48 7.28
C VAL A 3 17.24 -6.55 8.61
N PRO A 4 18.01 -7.62 8.89
CA PRO A 4 18.82 -7.69 10.11
C PRO A 4 19.85 -6.55 10.16
N ALA A 5 20.20 -6.10 11.36
CA ALA A 5 21.20 -5.05 11.53
C ALA A 5 22.55 -5.47 10.93
N GLY A 6 23.14 -4.60 10.10
CA GLY A 6 24.42 -4.86 9.42
C GLY A 6 24.35 -5.86 8.26
N ALA A 7 23.16 -6.38 7.91
CA ALA A 7 23.00 -7.30 6.79
C ALA A 7 22.78 -6.55 5.47
N THR A 8 23.33 -7.11 4.40
CA THR A 8 23.04 -6.73 3.01
C THR A 8 22.16 -7.82 2.39
N LEU A 9 21.04 -7.42 1.79
CA LEU A 9 20.09 -8.33 1.14
C LEU A 9 19.78 -7.85 -0.27
N GLU A 10 19.71 -8.78 -1.22
CA GLU A 10 19.14 -8.50 -2.54
C GLU A 10 17.61 -8.51 -2.47
N ILE A 11 16.99 -7.36 -2.78
CA ILE A 11 15.55 -7.17 -2.67
C ILE A 11 14.96 -7.11 -4.08
N PRO A 12 14.07 -8.03 -4.47
CA PRO A 12 13.33 -7.91 -5.71
C PRO A 12 12.37 -6.72 -5.58
N VAL A 13 12.55 -5.72 -6.44
CA VAL A 13 11.72 -4.52 -6.46
C VAL A 13 10.60 -4.65 -7.49
N THR A 14 9.42 -4.14 -7.13
CA THR A 14 8.35 -3.82 -8.09
C THR A 14 8.52 -2.38 -8.49
N CYS A 15 8.69 -2.11 -9.78
CA CYS A 15 8.87 -0.74 -10.27
C CYS A 15 7.49 -0.10 -10.47
N LEU A 16 7.32 1.12 -9.97
CA LEU A 16 6.08 1.89 -10.17
C LEU A 16 6.18 2.87 -11.33
N GLU A 17 7.33 2.95 -12.01
CA GLU A 17 7.63 3.95 -13.03
C GLU A 17 8.17 3.24 -14.28
N GLN A 18 7.44 3.33 -15.41
CA GLN A 18 7.72 2.55 -16.63
C GLN A 18 8.98 2.97 -17.42
N GLY A 19 9.71 4.02 -17.01
CA GLY A 19 10.76 4.63 -17.84
C GLY A 19 12.07 5.01 -17.15
N ARG A 20 12.26 4.70 -15.86
CA ARG A 20 13.48 5.12 -15.13
C ARG A 20 14.60 4.09 -15.09
N TRP A 21 14.37 2.88 -15.61
CA TRP A 21 15.42 1.87 -15.66
C TRP A 21 16.36 2.14 -16.85
N GLY A 22 17.52 2.70 -16.55
CA GLY A 22 18.55 3.04 -17.54
C GLY A 22 19.28 4.36 -17.24
N SER A 23 18.67 5.27 -16.48
CA SER A 23 19.34 6.50 -16.05
C SER A 23 20.03 6.30 -14.70
N ARG A 24 21.35 6.51 -14.62
CA ARG A 24 22.13 6.60 -13.37
C ARG A 24 21.69 7.83 -12.56
N ARG A 25 20.55 7.75 -11.87
CA ARG A 25 20.15 8.75 -10.88
C ARG A 25 20.03 8.06 -9.53
N GLU A 26 20.41 8.77 -8.48
CA GLU A 26 20.24 8.31 -7.10
C GLU A 26 18.76 8.01 -6.82
N PHE A 27 18.50 6.90 -6.13
CA PHE A 27 17.16 6.56 -5.65
C PHE A 27 16.85 7.41 -4.43
N SER A 28 15.73 8.14 -4.47
CA SER A 28 15.17 8.81 -3.32
C SER A 28 13.79 8.23 -2.98
N SER A 29 13.41 8.31 -1.70
CA SER A 29 12.04 8.05 -1.29
C SER A 29 11.12 9.11 -1.89
N GLY A 30 10.12 8.70 -2.66
CA GLY A 30 9.06 9.60 -3.10
C GLY A 30 8.20 10.09 -1.92
N GLU A 31 7.61 11.27 -2.04
CA GLU A 31 6.75 11.84 -0.99
C GLU A 31 5.44 11.08 -0.79
N VAL A 32 5.06 10.25 -1.77
CA VAL A 32 3.78 9.58 -1.85
C VAL A 32 3.94 8.07 -1.87
N MET A 33 3.16 7.38 -1.05
CA MET A 33 3.02 5.93 -1.14
C MET A 33 2.14 5.57 -2.34
N ALA A 34 2.45 4.47 -3.05
CA ALA A 34 1.64 3.99 -4.16
C ALA A 34 0.13 3.96 -3.81
N PRO A 35 -0.78 4.48 -4.66
CA PRO A 35 -2.22 4.47 -4.40
C PRO A 35 -2.76 3.09 -4.06
N ARG A 36 -3.86 3.05 -3.31
CA ARG A 36 -4.44 1.80 -2.79
C ARG A 36 -4.73 0.81 -3.92
N ARG A 37 -5.17 1.28 -5.11
CA ARG A 37 -5.48 0.41 -6.25
C ARG A 37 -4.23 -0.22 -6.85
N VAL A 38 -3.14 0.53 -6.94
CA VAL A 38 -1.84 0.00 -7.39
C VAL A 38 -1.33 -1.04 -6.40
N ARG A 39 -1.36 -0.72 -5.09
CA ARG A 39 -0.97 -1.66 -4.02
C ARG A 39 -1.85 -2.91 -4.01
N ARG A 40 -3.16 -2.75 -4.20
CA ARG A 40 -4.13 -3.83 -4.34
C ARG A 40 -3.81 -4.72 -5.53
N THR A 41 -3.63 -4.16 -6.73
CA THR A 41 -3.28 -4.93 -7.94
C THR A 41 -1.99 -5.72 -7.74
N LYS A 42 -0.96 -5.09 -7.16
CA LYS A 42 0.31 -5.75 -6.83
C LYS A 42 0.09 -6.95 -5.89
N GLN A 43 -0.59 -6.73 -4.76
CA GLN A 43 -0.82 -7.80 -3.78
C GLN A 43 -1.70 -8.91 -4.35
N ASP A 44 -2.67 -8.56 -5.20
CA ASP A 44 -3.59 -9.49 -5.83
C ASP A 44 -2.85 -10.44 -6.76
N ALA A 45 -1.95 -9.89 -7.59
CA ALA A 45 -1.09 -10.65 -8.49
C ALA A 45 -0.11 -11.55 -7.73
N VAL A 46 0.54 -11.03 -6.68
CA VAL A 46 1.48 -11.82 -5.86
C VAL A 46 0.74 -12.97 -5.18
N ALA A 47 -0.38 -12.70 -4.50
CA ALA A 47 -1.14 -13.73 -3.81
C ALA A 47 -1.73 -14.78 -4.78
N ALA A 48 -2.14 -14.38 -5.98
CA ALA A 48 -2.59 -15.32 -7.01
C ALA A 48 -1.47 -16.26 -7.47
N ARG A 49 -0.25 -15.73 -7.70
CA ARG A 49 0.91 -16.54 -8.08
C ARG A 49 1.30 -17.52 -6.98
N LEU A 50 1.33 -17.07 -5.72
CA LEU A 50 1.67 -17.92 -4.57
C LEU A 50 0.68 -19.06 -4.33
N ALA A 51 -0.58 -18.90 -4.77
CA ALA A 51 -1.61 -19.95 -4.68
C ALA A 51 -1.48 -21.03 -5.77
N THR A 52 -0.62 -20.85 -6.79
CA THR A 52 -0.40 -21.86 -7.82
C THR A 52 0.54 -22.97 -7.32
N VAL A 53 0.20 -24.23 -7.60
CA VAL A 53 0.99 -25.40 -7.18
C VAL A 53 2.36 -25.35 -7.84
N GLY A 54 3.42 -25.27 -7.03
CA GLY A 54 4.81 -25.23 -7.49
C GLY A 54 5.45 -23.83 -7.54
N GLY A 55 4.72 -22.78 -7.15
CA GLY A 55 5.27 -21.41 -7.11
C GLY A 55 6.51 -21.32 -6.22
N ARG A 56 7.68 -21.12 -6.84
CA ARG A 56 8.98 -21.09 -6.13
C ARG A 56 9.13 -19.79 -5.32
N ALA A 57 9.96 -19.81 -4.29
CA ALA A 57 10.30 -18.61 -3.50
C ALA A 57 10.86 -17.44 -4.36
N ALA A 58 11.41 -17.74 -5.54
CA ALA A 58 11.88 -16.74 -6.51
C ALA A 58 10.72 -16.00 -7.24
N GLU A 59 9.47 -16.47 -7.16
CA GLU A 59 8.33 -15.90 -7.89
C GLU A 59 7.62 -14.77 -7.11
N ARG A 60 8.34 -14.06 -6.24
CA ARG A 60 7.89 -12.83 -5.57
C ARG A 60 7.70 -11.65 -6.53
N HIS A 61 7.96 -11.85 -7.82
CA HIS A 61 7.76 -10.85 -8.86
C HIS A 61 6.28 -10.57 -9.05
N SER A 62 5.87 -9.36 -8.68
CA SER A 62 4.61 -8.80 -9.16
C SER A 62 4.59 -8.82 -10.69
N ASP A 63 3.41 -9.03 -11.27
CA ASP A 63 3.22 -8.77 -12.69
C ASP A 63 3.46 -7.26 -12.96
N GLN A 64 4.69 -6.93 -13.37
CA GLN A 64 5.13 -5.55 -13.57
C GLN A 64 4.23 -4.85 -14.59
N GLY A 65 3.78 -5.56 -15.63
CA GLY A 65 2.85 -5.05 -16.61
C GLY A 65 1.51 -4.67 -16.00
N ALA A 66 0.92 -5.53 -15.16
CA ALA A 66 -0.32 -5.24 -14.47
C ALA A 66 -0.21 -4.10 -13.45
N VAL A 67 0.92 -4.01 -12.74
CA VAL A 67 1.18 -2.89 -11.80
C VAL A 67 1.29 -1.57 -12.56
N TRP A 68 2.03 -1.56 -13.66
CA TRP A 68 2.15 -0.36 -14.49
C TRP A 68 0.83 0.03 -15.14
N HIS A 69 0.06 -0.91 -15.66
CA HIS A 69 -1.29 -0.62 -16.17
C HIS A 69 -2.19 -0.05 -15.07
N SER A 70 -2.05 -0.49 -13.82
CA SER A 70 -2.77 0.10 -12.70
C SER A 70 -2.31 1.52 -12.37
N VAL A 71 -1.02 1.84 -12.54
CA VAL A 71 -0.48 3.20 -12.39
C VAL A 71 -1.04 4.10 -13.49
N ASP A 72 -1.01 3.61 -14.73
CA ASP A 72 -1.58 4.27 -15.90
C ASP A 72 -3.04 4.66 -15.70
N LEU A 73 -3.88 3.70 -15.26
CA LEU A 73 -5.29 3.94 -14.97
C LEU A 73 -5.52 4.94 -13.82
N GLU A 74 -4.62 5.00 -12.83
CA GLU A 74 -4.73 6.00 -11.77
C GLU A 74 -4.37 7.40 -12.28
N LEU A 75 -3.28 7.54 -13.05
CA LEU A 75 -2.87 8.81 -13.65
C LEU A 75 -3.95 9.35 -14.60
N ASP A 76 -4.55 8.47 -15.42
CA ASP A 76 -5.66 8.81 -16.32
C ASP A 76 -6.89 9.32 -15.53
N ARG A 77 -7.22 8.67 -14.40
CA ARG A 77 -8.33 9.14 -13.52
C ARG A 77 -8.04 10.45 -12.81
N MET A 78 -6.78 10.74 -12.55
CA MET A 78 -6.34 12.02 -11.99
C MET A 78 -6.32 13.12 -13.07
N GLY A 79 -6.38 12.78 -14.36
CA GLY A 79 -6.27 13.73 -15.46
C GLY A 79 -4.89 14.39 -15.52
N VAL A 80 -3.86 13.69 -15.06
CA VAL A 80 -2.46 14.15 -15.08
C VAL A 80 -1.80 13.61 -16.34
N SER A 81 -1.36 14.51 -17.23
CA SER A 81 -0.49 14.14 -18.34
C SER A 81 0.92 13.95 -17.81
N SER A 82 1.35 12.70 -17.68
CA SER A 82 2.69 12.31 -17.21
C SER A 82 3.46 11.63 -18.34
N PRO A 83 4.44 12.30 -18.97
CA PRO A 83 5.31 11.66 -19.98
C PRO A 83 6.14 10.49 -19.41
N SER A 84 6.40 10.49 -18.10
CA SER A 84 7.18 9.47 -17.39
C SER A 84 6.32 8.33 -16.83
N ARG A 85 4.98 8.51 -16.82
CA ARG A 85 3.97 7.72 -16.09
C ARG A 85 4.40 7.40 -14.66
N ALA A 86 5.02 8.37 -13.99
CA ALA A 86 5.45 8.24 -12.60
C ALA A 86 4.32 8.64 -11.64
N MET A 87 4.13 7.86 -10.57
CA MET A 87 3.12 8.17 -9.56
C MET A 87 3.44 9.46 -8.78
N ALA A 88 4.71 9.87 -8.74
CA ALA A 88 5.11 11.17 -8.20
C ALA A 88 4.44 12.35 -8.94
N ASP A 89 4.07 12.19 -10.21
CA ASP A 89 3.37 13.22 -10.96
C ASP A 89 1.90 13.40 -10.49
N GLY A 90 1.39 12.47 -9.67
CA GLY A 90 0.11 12.61 -8.98
C GLY A 90 0.07 13.81 -8.03
N ASP A 91 1.21 14.34 -7.56
CA ASP A 91 1.24 15.55 -6.74
C ASP A 91 0.63 16.76 -7.47
N ALA A 92 0.79 16.85 -8.80
CA ALA A 92 0.15 17.89 -9.60
C ALA A 92 -1.39 17.86 -9.52
N TYR A 93 -1.98 16.69 -9.22
CA TYR A 93 -3.43 16.59 -8.96
C TYR A 93 -3.81 17.17 -7.59
N LEU A 94 -3.00 16.93 -6.56
CA LEU A 94 -3.22 17.53 -5.23
C LEU A 94 -3.07 19.04 -5.27
N GLU A 95 -2.04 19.54 -5.96
CA GLU A 95 -1.75 20.98 -6.08
C GLU A 95 -2.89 21.76 -6.76
N ARG A 96 -3.57 21.14 -7.74
CA ARG A 96 -4.71 21.76 -8.45
C ARG A 96 -5.99 21.82 -7.62
N ASP A 97 -6.13 20.98 -6.59
CA ASP A 97 -7.30 20.92 -5.72
C ASP A 97 -6.97 21.52 -4.36
N THR A 98 -7.21 22.83 -4.21
CA THR A 98 -6.86 23.59 -3.00
C THR A 98 -7.47 23.01 -1.73
N ARG A 99 -8.67 22.40 -1.81
CA ARG A 99 -9.33 21.78 -0.65
C ARG A 99 -8.61 20.50 -0.24
N ARG A 100 -8.25 19.65 -1.20
CA ARG A 100 -7.44 18.45 -0.92
C ARG A 100 -6.05 18.79 -0.42
N SER A 101 -5.38 19.74 -1.07
CA SER A 101 -4.05 20.19 -0.65
C SER A 101 -4.06 20.70 0.79
N ALA A 102 -5.05 21.53 1.16
CA ALA A 102 -5.22 21.97 2.54
C ALA A 102 -5.50 20.81 3.52
N ALA A 103 -6.33 19.83 3.12
CA ALA A 103 -6.60 18.65 3.94
C ALA A 103 -5.36 17.76 4.14
N VAL A 104 -4.54 17.59 3.09
CA VAL A 104 -3.23 16.91 3.19
C VAL A 104 -2.36 17.65 4.18
N ALA A 105 -2.17 18.96 4.00
CA ALA A 105 -1.31 19.77 4.87
C ALA A 105 -1.76 19.71 6.34
N ASP A 106 -3.06 19.81 6.61
CA ASP A 106 -3.63 19.70 7.95
C ASP A 106 -3.38 18.33 8.61
N LEU A 107 -3.70 17.24 7.90
CA LEU A 107 -3.53 15.88 8.43
C LEU A 107 -2.05 15.51 8.59
N VAL A 108 -1.20 15.91 7.66
CA VAL A 108 0.26 15.70 7.74
C VAL A 108 0.83 16.50 8.91
N GLY A 109 0.44 17.77 9.07
CA GLY A 109 0.90 18.64 10.15
C GLY A 109 0.48 18.16 11.54
N LYS A 110 -0.73 17.59 11.66
CA LYS A 110 -1.21 16.98 12.92
C LYS A 110 -0.49 15.68 13.27
N GLY A 111 -0.09 14.90 12.26
CA GLY A 111 0.48 13.58 12.47
C GLY A 111 -0.55 12.54 12.97
N PRO A 112 -0.10 11.31 13.26
CA PRO A 112 -0.94 10.30 13.91
C PRO A 112 -1.35 10.72 15.32
N LEU A 113 -2.53 10.27 15.76
CA LEU A 113 -2.99 10.44 17.14
C LEU A 113 -2.08 9.70 18.15
N PRO A 114 -2.04 10.12 19.43
CA PRO A 114 -1.32 9.39 20.47
C PRO A 114 -1.75 7.92 20.54
N GLY A 115 -0.78 7.00 20.48
CA GLY A 115 -1.01 5.56 20.51
C GLY A 115 -1.57 4.97 19.21
N GLN A 116 -1.73 5.75 18.14
CA GLN A 116 -2.21 5.25 16.86
C GLN A 116 -1.18 4.33 16.19
N CYS A 117 -1.59 3.10 15.89
CA CYS A 117 -0.75 2.10 15.22
C CYS A 117 -1.19 1.81 13.77
N GLY A 118 -2.16 2.53 13.23
CA GLY A 118 -2.60 2.32 11.86
C GLY A 118 -3.75 3.22 11.44
N VAL A 119 -4.22 3.03 10.22
CA VAL A 119 -5.33 3.79 9.63
C VAL A 119 -6.23 2.84 8.85
N VAL A 120 -7.54 3.10 8.93
CA VAL A 120 -8.55 2.47 8.05
C VAL A 120 -9.21 3.57 7.24
N VAL A 121 -9.25 3.38 5.93
CA VAL A 121 -9.77 4.39 5.00
C VAL A 121 -11.12 3.94 4.46
N ALA A 122 -12.08 4.87 4.46
CA ALA A 122 -13.43 4.65 3.99
C ALA A 122 -13.80 5.67 2.92
N HIS A 123 -14.48 5.20 1.88
CA HIS A 123 -15.25 6.04 0.97
C HIS A 123 -16.72 5.89 1.36
N GLY A 124 -17.25 6.89 2.05
CA GLY A 124 -18.59 6.86 2.62
C GLY A 124 -18.83 5.60 3.47
N ARG A 125 -19.81 4.79 3.10
CA ARG A 125 -20.12 3.52 3.80
C ARG A 125 -19.14 2.37 3.53
N ARG A 126 -18.25 2.47 2.54
CA ARG A 126 -17.34 1.38 2.11
C ARG A 126 -15.94 1.56 2.69
N ILE A 127 -15.46 0.58 3.45
CA ILE A 127 -14.03 0.49 3.80
C ILE A 127 -13.26 0.07 2.55
N VAL A 128 -12.19 0.79 2.23
CA VAL A 128 -11.41 0.58 1.00
C VAL A 128 -9.97 0.13 1.27
N ALA A 129 -9.40 0.50 2.41
CA ALA A 129 -8.04 0.14 2.79
C ALA A 129 -7.87 0.09 4.31
N ALA A 130 -6.87 -0.68 4.76
CA ALA A 130 -6.31 -0.62 6.10
C ALA A 130 -4.80 -0.76 6.01
N ASP A 131 -4.07 0.07 6.75
CA ASP A 131 -2.62 0.01 6.94
C ASP A 131 -2.34 0.00 8.44
N LEU A 132 -1.74 -1.08 8.93
CA LEU A 132 -1.54 -1.39 10.34
C LEU A 132 -0.05 -1.63 10.60
N PHE A 133 0.44 -1.16 11.74
CA PHE A 133 1.83 -1.23 12.18
C PHE A 133 1.87 -1.75 13.62
N ALA A 134 2.98 -2.36 14.04
CA ALA A 134 3.09 -2.86 15.42
C ALA A 134 3.10 -1.72 16.45
N THR A 135 3.68 -0.57 16.11
CA THR A 135 3.88 0.55 17.05
C THR A 135 3.61 1.90 16.40
N PRO A 136 3.33 2.94 17.19
CA PRO A 136 3.21 4.30 16.68
C PRO A 136 4.50 4.80 15.99
N ASP A 137 5.66 4.37 16.48
CA ASP A 137 6.97 4.75 15.92
C ASP A 137 7.20 4.15 14.53
N LEU A 138 6.60 2.99 14.24
CA LEU A 138 6.59 2.44 12.89
C LEU A 138 5.62 3.18 11.96
N LEU A 139 4.48 3.65 12.47
CA LEU A 139 3.52 4.41 11.65
C LEU A 139 4.05 5.81 11.30
N ARG A 140 4.67 6.51 12.26
CA ARG A 140 4.99 7.93 12.17
C ARG A 140 5.78 8.33 10.90
N PRO A 141 6.83 7.60 10.47
CA PRO A 141 7.56 7.93 9.24
C PRO A 141 6.73 7.76 7.96
N HIS A 142 5.74 6.85 7.98
CA HIS A 142 4.89 6.56 6.81
C HIS A 142 3.65 7.44 6.74
N TRP A 143 3.29 8.14 7.83
CA TRP A 143 2.08 8.96 7.91
C TRP A 143 1.94 9.95 6.75
N PRO A 144 2.97 10.77 6.41
CA PRO A 144 2.82 11.77 5.36
C PRO A 144 2.54 11.16 3.99
N ALA A 145 3.18 10.03 3.70
CA ALA A 145 3.04 9.32 2.43
C ALA A 145 1.68 8.58 2.33
N LEU A 146 1.19 8.03 3.44
CA LEU A 146 -0.13 7.38 3.52
C LEU A 146 -1.27 8.39 3.32
N VAL A 147 -1.21 9.53 4.00
CA VAL A 147 -2.23 10.60 3.88
C VAL A 147 -2.32 11.09 2.43
N ARG A 148 -1.19 11.43 1.81
CA ARG A 148 -1.14 11.85 0.40
C ARG A 148 -1.73 10.78 -0.52
N SER A 149 -1.28 9.53 -0.38
CA SER A 149 -1.72 8.39 -1.19
C SER A 149 -3.25 8.21 -1.19
N HIS A 150 -3.89 8.31 -0.04
CA HIS A 150 -5.33 8.14 0.07
C HIS A 150 -6.13 9.35 -0.43
N LEU A 151 -5.59 10.56 -0.31
CA LEU A 151 -6.26 11.78 -0.77
C LEU A 151 -6.14 12.01 -2.29
N LEU A 152 -5.19 11.34 -2.95
CA LEU A 152 -5.11 11.29 -4.41
C LEU A 152 -6.35 10.65 -5.06
N GLU A 153 -7.03 9.76 -4.35
CA GLU A 153 -8.11 9.00 -4.93
C GLU A 153 -9.45 9.73 -4.82
N ARG A 154 -10.33 9.50 -5.82
CA ARG A 154 -11.72 9.93 -5.72
C ARG A 154 -12.52 8.95 -4.87
N PRO A 155 -13.39 9.44 -3.97
CA PRO A 155 -14.34 8.60 -3.25
C PRO A 155 -15.18 7.75 -4.21
N THR A 156 -15.42 6.50 -3.83
CA THR A 156 -16.13 5.51 -4.67
C THR A 156 -17.48 5.11 -4.10
N SER A 157 -17.91 5.74 -3.01
CA SER A 157 -19.17 5.46 -2.34
C SER A 157 -19.51 6.60 -1.40
N ASP A 158 -20.81 6.86 -1.27
CA ASP A 158 -21.37 7.86 -0.37
C ASP A 158 -21.84 7.25 0.96
N GLY A 159 -22.41 8.09 1.82
CA GLY A 159 -22.94 7.74 3.13
C GLY A 159 -21.91 7.82 4.25
N HIS A 160 -22.25 7.25 5.41
CA HIS A 160 -21.44 7.39 6.62
C HIS A 160 -20.51 6.20 6.87
N HIS A 161 -19.27 6.50 7.25
CA HIS A 161 -18.32 5.53 7.78
C HIS A 161 -18.74 5.12 9.21
N SER A 162 -18.20 4.01 9.70
CA SER A 162 -18.49 3.54 11.06
C SER A 162 -17.34 2.69 11.60
N ALA A 163 -16.99 2.86 12.87
CA ALA A 163 -15.96 2.06 13.55
C ALA A 163 -16.24 0.55 13.45
N GLY A 164 -17.51 0.13 13.60
CA GLY A 164 -17.88 -1.29 13.46
C GLY A 164 -17.57 -1.89 12.08
N ARG A 165 -17.70 -1.13 10.98
CA ARG A 165 -17.28 -1.59 9.64
C ARG A 165 -15.77 -1.67 9.52
N ALA A 166 -15.02 -0.73 10.11
CA ALA A 166 -13.57 -0.75 10.14
C ALA A 166 -13.05 -1.99 10.91
N LEU A 167 -13.58 -2.24 12.11
CA LEU A 167 -13.24 -3.41 12.92
C LEU A 167 -13.56 -4.72 12.21
N ARG A 168 -14.73 -4.83 11.55
CA ARG A 168 -15.05 -6.00 10.72
C ARG A 168 -14.09 -6.19 9.55
N PHE A 169 -13.61 -5.11 8.94
CA PHE A 169 -12.65 -5.20 7.85
C PHE A 169 -11.28 -5.71 8.35
N ILE A 170 -10.79 -5.20 9.48
CA ILE A 170 -9.56 -5.69 10.12
C ILE A 170 -9.73 -7.16 10.55
N GLY A 171 -10.87 -7.51 11.16
CA GLY A 171 -11.16 -8.89 11.57
C GLY A 171 -11.18 -9.88 10.40
N ARG A 172 -11.63 -9.45 9.20
CA ARG A 172 -11.53 -10.28 7.98
C ARG A 172 -10.09 -10.52 7.57
N LEU A 173 -9.22 -9.53 7.69
CA LEU A 173 -7.79 -9.70 7.41
C LEU A 173 -7.16 -10.68 8.41
N ALA A 174 -7.44 -10.49 9.70
CA ALA A 174 -6.87 -11.31 10.77
C ALA A 174 -7.35 -12.78 10.72
N GLY A 175 -8.60 -13.02 10.32
CA GLY A 175 -9.19 -14.36 10.26
C GLY A 175 -9.08 -15.06 8.90
N ALA A 176 -8.52 -14.42 7.88
CA ALA A 176 -8.42 -15.02 6.55
C ALA A 176 -7.29 -16.04 6.47
N THR A 177 -7.55 -17.14 5.74
CA THR A 177 -6.49 -18.06 5.31
C THR A 177 -5.47 -17.28 4.46
N SER A 178 -4.19 -17.56 4.68
CA SER A 178 -3.09 -16.89 3.99
C SER A 178 -2.04 -17.87 3.52
N GLU A 179 -1.44 -17.55 2.37
CA GLU A 179 -0.20 -18.17 1.93
C GLU A 179 0.96 -17.62 2.75
N ARG A 180 1.74 -18.51 3.37
CA ARG A 180 2.88 -18.15 4.22
C ARG A 180 4.17 -18.31 3.45
N ARG A 181 5.05 -17.31 3.53
CA ARG A 181 6.40 -17.37 2.95
C ARG A 181 7.40 -16.77 3.93
N GLU A 182 8.60 -17.33 3.99
CA GLU A 182 9.69 -16.67 4.70
C GLU A 182 9.96 -15.31 4.04
N GLY A 183 10.04 -14.27 4.87
CA GLY A 183 10.50 -12.97 4.42
C GLY A 183 11.94 -13.06 3.93
N LEU A 184 12.37 -12.13 3.07
CA LEU A 184 13.76 -12.09 2.60
C LEU A 184 14.78 -11.79 3.72
N GLY A 185 14.31 -11.38 4.89
CA GLY A 185 15.09 -11.26 6.12
C GLY A 185 14.33 -11.90 7.26
N HIS A 186 14.08 -11.18 8.35
CA HIS A 186 13.30 -11.71 9.47
C HIS A 186 11.79 -11.70 9.21
N GLY A 187 11.13 -12.70 9.79
CA GLY A 187 9.67 -12.81 9.84
C GLY A 187 9.06 -13.62 8.71
N ILE A 188 7.75 -13.82 8.84
CA ILE A 188 6.92 -14.56 7.92
C ILE A 188 6.01 -13.56 7.22
N GLU A 189 6.00 -13.60 5.90
CA GLU A 189 5.07 -12.87 5.07
C GLU A 189 3.81 -13.71 4.85
N HIS A 190 2.67 -13.14 5.20
CA HIS A 190 1.35 -13.69 4.95
C HIS A 190 0.74 -12.96 3.77
N HIS A 191 0.23 -13.70 2.80
CA HIS A 191 -0.47 -13.17 1.62
C HIS A 191 -1.91 -13.64 1.65
N VAL A 192 -2.84 -12.70 1.78
CA VAL A 192 -4.28 -12.95 1.90
C VAL A 192 -4.95 -12.60 0.58
N ARG A 193 -5.74 -13.54 0.05
CA ARG A 193 -6.57 -13.31 -1.13
C ARG A 193 -7.91 -14.01 -0.95
N THR A 194 -8.97 -13.22 -0.85
CA THR A 194 -10.36 -13.68 -0.75
C THR A 194 -11.20 -12.94 -1.79
N ASP A 195 -12.50 -13.23 -1.90
CA ASP A 195 -13.39 -12.47 -2.79
C ASP A 195 -13.64 -11.03 -2.31
N ARG A 196 -13.36 -10.72 -1.04
CA ARG A 196 -13.70 -9.43 -0.41
C ARG A 196 -12.47 -8.54 -0.19
N ILE A 197 -11.34 -9.16 0.13
CA ILE A 197 -10.11 -8.47 0.46
C ILE A 197 -8.91 -9.16 -0.17
N VAL A 198 -7.91 -8.35 -0.49
CA VAL A 198 -6.54 -8.78 -0.67
C VAL A 198 -5.69 -8.05 0.35
N GLY A 199 -4.66 -8.71 0.88
CA GLY A 199 -3.78 -8.09 1.85
C GLY A 199 -2.46 -8.83 1.99
N GLN A 200 -1.55 -8.21 2.73
CA GLN A 200 -0.32 -8.84 3.15
C GLN A 200 0.01 -8.44 4.58
N ALA A 201 0.70 -9.31 5.31
CA ALA A 201 1.24 -9.00 6.64
C ALA A 201 2.66 -9.53 6.80
N LEU A 202 3.48 -8.82 7.56
CA LEU A 202 4.79 -9.28 8.03
C LEU A 202 4.69 -9.57 9.53
N VAL A 203 4.96 -10.81 9.91
CA VAL A 203 4.75 -11.30 11.27
C VAL A 203 6.05 -11.87 11.83
N LEU A 204 6.44 -11.42 13.01
CA LEU A 204 7.42 -12.08 13.87
C LEU A 204 6.69 -13.00 14.87
N PRO A 205 7.38 -13.96 15.53
CA PRO A 205 6.74 -14.88 16.47
C PRO A 205 5.88 -14.19 17.55
N THR A 206 6.23 -12.97 17.94
CA THR A 206 5.59 -12.22 19.02
C THR A 206 4.73 -11.04 18.55
N ALA A 207 4.77 -10.65 17.27
CA ALA A 207 4.11 -9.44 16.81
C ALA A 207 3.84 -9.42 15.30
N CYS A 208 2.69 -8.84 14.91
CA CYS A 208 2.48 -8.39 13.54
C CYS A 208 3.13 -7.02 13.34
N ILE A 209 4.20 -6.96 12.56
CA ILE A 209 5.04 -5.77 12.37
C ILE A 209 4.34 -4.75 11.47
N HIS A 210 3.74 -5.24 10.39
CA HIS A 210 2.98 -4.43 9.47
C HIS A 210 1.95 -5.31 8.75
N ALA A 211 0.76 -4.79 8.53
CA ALA A 211 -0.25 -5.40 7.67
C ALA A 211 -0.96 -4.36 6.84
N ALA A 212 -1.21 -4.67 5.57
CA ALA A 212 -2.01 -3.83 4.68
C ALA A 212 -3.08 -4.68 4.01
N ALA A 213 -4.29 -4.15 3.88
CA ALA A 213 -5.39 -4.81 3.19
C ALA A 213 -6.24 -3.83 2.40
N PHE A 214 -6.72 -4.29 1.25
CA PHE A 214 -7.52 -3.51 0.32
C PHE A 214 -8.80 -4.24 -0.03
N ALA A 215 -9.90 -3.50 -0.10
CA ALA A 215 -11.16 -4.04 -0.58
C ALA A 215 -11.03 -4.38 -2.08
N ARG A 216 -11.44 -5.60 -2.44
CA ARG A 216 -11.49 -6.02 -3.85
C ARG A 216 -12.69 -5.39 -4.55
#